data_AF-A0A7V7WQV7-F1
#
_entry.id   AF-A0A7V7WQV7-F1
#
_cell.length_a   1.000
_cell.length_b   1.000
_cell.length_c   1.000
_cell.angle_alpha   90.00
_cell.angle_beta   90.00
_cell.angle_gamma   90.00
#
_symmetry.space_group_name_H-M   'P 1'
#
loop_
_entity.id
_entity.type
_entity.pdbx_description
1 polymer ?
#
loop_
_entity_poly.entity_id
_entity_poly.type
_entity_poly.pdbx_seq_one_letter_code
_entity_poly.pdbx_strand_id
1 'polypeptide(L)' 'DYIVPDYVHVLSGGRIVKSGGKELALELEERGYGWLEPQPRAAAGRPA' A
#
# COMPACT_ATOMS: atom_id res chain seq x y z
N ASP A 1 -3.75 22.69 -11.30
CA ASP A 1 -4.14 21.38 -11.85
C ASP A 1 -3.91 20.27 -10.85
N TYR A 2 -4.98 19.55 -10.49
CA TYR A 2 -4.92 18.31 -9.72
C TYR A 2 -5.06 17.16 -10.73
N ILE A 3 -3.97 16.44 -10.98
CA ILE A 3 -4.00 15.24 -11.82
C ILE A 3 -4.74 14.16 -11.02
N VAL A 4 -5.86 13.68 -11.55
CA VAL A 4 -6.62 12.58 -10.95
C VAL A 4 -5.98 11.28 -11.42
N PRO A 5 -5.39 10.47 -10.53
CA PRO A 5 -4.83 9.19 -10.92
C PRO A 5 -5.95 8.20 -11.27
N ASP A 6 -5.83 7.52 -12.40
CA ASP A 6 -6.71 6.41 -12.76
C ASP A 6 -6.48 5.20 -11.85
N TYR A 7 -5.22 4.96 -11.47
CA TYR A 7 -4.80 3.87 -10.60
C TYR A 7 -3.75 4.32 -9.59
N VAL A 8 -3.91 3.88 -8.35
CA VAL A 8 -3.02 4.11 -7.23
C VAL A 8 -2.58 2.76 -6.69
N HIS A 9 -1.27 2.54 -6.63
CA HIS A 9 -0.67 1.35 -6.03
C HIS A 9 0.17 1.76 -4.82
N VAL A 10 -0.12 1.15 -3.68
CA VAL A 10 0.66 1.34 -2.45
C VAL A 10 1.67 0.22 -2.36
N LEU A 11 2.96 0.58 -2.35
CA LEU A 11 4.05 -0.35 -2.16
C LEU A 11 4.57 -0.29 -0.72
N SER A 12 4.74 -1.45 -0.09
CA SER A 12 5.40 -1.59 1.19
C SER A 12 6.21 -2.87 1.23
N GLY A 13 7.43 -2.83 1.75
CA GLY A 13 8.33 -3.99 1.81
C GLY A 13 8.67 -4.61 0.44
N GLY A 14 8.67 -3.80 -0.63
CA GLY A 14 8.95 -4.26 -2.00
C GLY A 14 7.79 -5.01 -2.67
N ARG A 15 6.57 -4.92 -2.13
CA ARG A 15 5.35 -5.51 -2.72
C ARG A 15 4.20 -4.52 -2.71
N ILE A 16 3.25 -4.70 -3.61
CA ILE A 16 2.01 -3.95 -3.59
C ILE A 16 1.14 -4.50 -2.46
N VAL A 17 0.80 -3.65 -1.49
CA VAL A 17 -0.06 -4.00 -0.35
C VAL A 17 -1.52 -3.62 -0.60
N LYS A 18 -1.77 -2.58 -1.41
CA LYS A 18 -3.11 -2.20 -1.85
C LYS A 18 -3.08 -1.50 -3.19
N SER A 19 -4.16 -1.66 -3.94
CA SER A 19 -4.40 -0.98 -5.21
C SER A 19 -5.83 -0.46 -5.24
N GLY A 20 -6.03 0.72 -5.82
CA GLY A 20 -7.36 1.33 -5.94
C GLY A 20 -7.33 2.51 -6.89
N GLY A 21 -8.48 3.17 -7.06
CA GLY A 21 -8.58 4.41 -7.83
C GLY A 21 -8.20 5.63 -7.00
N LYS A 22 -8.64 6.80 -7.46
CA LYS A 22 -8.47 8.09 -6.76
C LYS A 22 -8.97 8.08 -5.31
N GLU A 23 -9.98 7.26 -4.98
CA GLU A 23 -10.48 7.18 -3.58
C GLU A 23 -9.39 6.68 -2.63
N LEU A 24 -8.49 5.82 -3.10
CA LEU A 24 -7.38 5.35 -2.28
C LEU A 24 -6.43 6.50 -1.93
N ALA A 25 -6.17 7.43 -2.84
CA ALA A 25 -5.35 8.60 -2.54
C ALA A 25 -6.01 9.48 -1.46
N LEU A 26 -7.32 9.72 -1.58
CA LEU A 26 -8.08 10.49 -0.58
C LEU A 26 -8.06 9.81 0.80
N GLU A 27 -8.29 8.50 0.83
CA GLU A 27 -8.28 7.71 2.06
C GLU A 27 -6.89 7.71 2.74
N LEU A 28 -5.81 7.78 1.96
CA LEU A 28 -4.44 7.91 2.46
C LEU A 28 -4.14 9.30 3.01
N GLU A 29 -4.68 10.36 2.39
CA GLU A 29 -4.57 11.72 2.92
C GLU A 29 -5.33 11.87 4.24
N GLU A 30 -6.52 11.27 4.35
CA GLU A 30 -7.34 11.36 5.57
C GLU A 30 -6.85 10.47 6.72
N ARG A 31 -6.51 9.21 6.43
CA ARG A 31 -6.19 8.20 7.45
C ARG A 31 -4.69 7.93 7.61
N GLY A 32 -3.86 8.45 6.71
CA GLY A 32 -2.44 8.12 6.63
C GLY A 32 -2.19 6.68 6.16
N TYR A 33 -0.95 6.22 6.29
CA TYR A 33 -0.52 4.89 5.82
C TYR A 33 -0.63 3.78 6.87
N GLY A 34 -1.04 4.09 8.12
CA GLY A 34 -0.91 3.17 9.26
C GLY A 34 -1.78 1.91 9.17
N TRP A 35 -2.87 1.94 8.41
CA TRP A 35 -3.76 0.80 8.19
C TRP A 35 -3.29 -0.11 7.04
N LEU A 36 -2.29 0.33 6.26
CA LEU A 36 -1.64 -0.48 5.24
C LEU A 36 -0.56 -1.31 5.91
N GLU A 37 -0.97 -2.31 6.68
CA GLU A 37 -0.01 -3.22 7.27
C GLU A 37 0.69 -3.99 6.13
N PRO A 38 2.03 -3.88 5.99
CA PRO A 38 2.75 -4.82 5.17
C PRO A 38 2.51 -6.17 5.81
N GLN A 39 1.79 -7.05 5.12
CA GLN A 39 1.76 -8.46 5.48
C GLN A 39 3.21 -8.86 5.73
N PRO A 40 3.60 -9.13 6.99
CA PRO A 40 4.95 -9.53 7.27
C PRO A 40 5.12 -10.78 6.43
N ARG A 41 6.08 -10.74 5.50
CA ARG A 41 6.52 -11.95 4.81
C ARG A 41 6.84 -12.91 5.94
N ALA A 42 5.93 -13.85 6.19
CA ALA A 42 6.10 -14.93 7.14
C ALA A 42 7.52 -15.40 6.91
N ALA A 43 8.36 -15.21 7.94
CA ALA A 43 9.78 -15.42 7.87
C ALA A 43 10.01 -16.73 7.12
N ALA A 44 10.53 -16.63 5.89
CA ALA A 44 10.90 -17.79 5.13
C ALA A 44 12.02 -18.41 5.96
N GLY A 45 11.65 -19.46 6.69
CA GLY A 45 12.52 -20.15 7.62
C GLY A 45 13.81 -20.52 6.91
N ARG A 46 14.91 -19.94 7.39
CA ARG A 46 16.14 -20.70 7.53
C ARG A 46 16.18 -21.11 8.99
N PRO A 47 16.12 -22.42 9.24
CA PRO A 47 17.39 -23.04 9.60
C PRO A 47 17.57 -24.44 9.00
N ALA A 48 18.68 -24.61 8.28
CA ALA A 48 19.51 -25.81 8.26
C ALA A 48 20.91 -25.38 7.82
#